data_AF-A0A2H0Y375-F1
#
_entry.id   AF-A0A2H0Y375-F1
#
_cell.length_a   1.000
_cell.length_b   1.000
_cell.length_c   1.000
_cell.angle_alpha   90.00
_cell.angle_beta   90.00
_cell.angle_gamma   90.00
#
_symmetry.space_group_name_H-M   'P 1'
#
loop_
_entity.id
_entity.type
_entity.pdbx_description
1 polymer ?
#
loop_
_entity_poly.entity_id
_entity_poly.type
_entity_poly.pdbx_seq_one_letter_code
_entity_poly.pdbx_strand_id
1 'polypeptide(L)' 'MSTLSVPLADGQRALLKMYVKQGVAASEAELARHAIQTYLEEQAVAMVLRAQKEPSLKGNLDKLVKKL' A
#
# COMPACT_ATOMS: atom_id res chain seq x y z
N MET A 1 14.32 -13.57 9.52
CA MET A 1 13.63 -12.30 9.84
C MET A 1 14.54 -11.17 9.44
N SER A 2 14.07 -10.21 8.64
CA SER A 2 14.84 -9.02 8.29
C SER A 2 14.40 -7.86 9.19
N THR A 3 15.35 -7.10 9.74
CA THR A 3 15.07 -5.96 10.61
C THR A 3 14.91 -4.70 9.76
N LEU A 4 13.86 -3.92 10.05
CA LEU A 4 13.63 -2.62 9.44
C LEU A 4 13.86 -1.54 10.50
N SER A 5 14.98 -0.81 10.40
CA SER A 5 15.29 0.30 11.29
C SER A 5 14.89 1.61 10.62
N VAL A 6 13.80 2.21 11.07
CA VAL A 6 13.28 3.48 10.54
C VAL A 6 13.26 4.51 11.65
N PRO A 7 13.80 5.72 11.43
CA PRO A 7 13.64 6.82 12.37
C PRO A 7 12.18 7.27 12.36
N LEU A 8 11.55 7.28 13.54
CA LEU A 8 10.19 7.74 13.73
C LEU A 8 10.22 9.10 14.42
N ALA A 9 9.33 10.00 14.01
CA ALA A 9 9.11 11.24 14.74
C ALA A 9 8.48 10.94 16.12
N ASP A 10 8.77 11.76 17.13
CA ASP A 10 8.29 11.54 18.50
C ASP A 10 6.76 11.39 18.58
N GLY A 11 6.03 12.17 17.77
CA GLY A 11 4.57 12.07 17.67
C GLY A 11 4.08 10.72 17.13
N GLN A 12 4.79 10.13 16.16
CA GLN A 12 4.44 8.82 15.59
C GLN A 12 4.66 7.69 16.60
N ARG A 13 5.74 7.79 17.39
CA ARG A 13 6.01 6.84 18.48
C ARG A 13 4.97 6.92 19.60
N ALA A 14 4.52 8.12 19.94
CA ALA A 14 3.44 8.30 20.91
C ALA A 14 2.13 7.64 20.45
N LEU A 15 1.78 7.79 19.17
CA LEU A 15 0.61 7.14 18.57
C LEU A 15 0.73 5.62 18.58
N LEU A 16 1.89 5.06 18.17
CA LEU A 16 2.13 3.61 18.21
C LEU A 16 1.92 3.06 19.64
N LYS A 17 2.47 3.73 20.65
CA LYS A 17 2.28 3.34 22.05
C LYS A 17 0.82 3.42 22.49
N MET A 18 0.08 4.42 22.02
CA MET A 18 -1.35 4.55 22.31
C MET A 18 -2.15 3.36 21.75
N TYR A 19 -1.90 2.97 20.50
CA TYR A 19 -2.58 1.83 19.87
C TYR A 19 -2.23 0.49 20.53
N VAL A 20 -0.97 0.30 20.93
CA VAL A 20 -0.58 -0.88 21.73
C VAL A 20 -1.30 -0.90 23.08
N LYS A 21 -1.40 0.25 23.76
CA LYS A 21 -2.16 0.38 25.03
C LYS A 21 -3.66 0.13 24.87
N GLN A 22 -4.22 0.46 23.71
CA GLN A 22 -5.62 0.18 23.37
C GLN A 22 -5.88 -1.29 23.04
N GLY A 23 -4.85 -2.14 23.04
CA GLY A 23 -4.97 -3.58 22.80
C GLY A 23 -5.07 -3.95 21.32
N VAL A 24 -4.73 -3.02 20.41
CA VAL A 24 -4.77 -3.28 18.96
C VAL A 24 -3.67 -4.26 18.53
N ALA A 25 -2.56 -4.32 19.26
CA ALA A 25 -1.46 -5.28 19.05
C ALA A 25 -0.68 -5.50 20.34
N ALA A 26 0.05 -6.63 20.44
CA ALA A 26 0.86 -6.94 21.63
C ALA A 26 2.21 -6.21 21.66
N SER A 27 2.68 -5.68 20.53
CA SER A 27 3.91 -4.88 20.45
C SER A 27 3.89 -3.81 19.35
N GLU A 28 4.71 -2.77 19.48
CA GLU A 28 4.90 -1.75 18.44
C GLU A 28 5.34 -2.37 17.10
N ALA A 29 6.18 -3.41 17.16
CA ALA A 29 6.67 -4.11 15.97
C ALA A 29 5.59 -4.95 15.29
N GLU A 30 4.69 -5.55 16.07
CA GLU A 30 3.55 -6.29 15.53
C GLU A 30 2.51 -5.35 14.91
N LEU A 31 2.24 -4.23 15.57
CA LEU A 31 1.40 -3.17 15.02
C LEU A 31 1.96 -2.65 13.69
N ALA A 32 3.28 -2.42 13.63
CA ALA A 32 3.94 -1.98 12.41
C ALA A 32 3.83 -3.02 11.28
N ARG A 33 3.99 -4.32 11.58
CA ARG A 33 3.79 -5.39 10.59
C ARG A 33 2.37 -5.42 10.05
N HIS A 34 1.37 -5.34 10.93
CA HIS A 34 -0.03 -5.28 10.53
C HIS A 34 -0.31 -4.06 9.65
N ALA A 35 0.15 -2.88 10.07
CA ALA A 35 -0.05 -1.65 9.30
C ALA A 35 0.60 -1.72 7.90
N ILE A 36 1.81 -2.27 7.80
CA ILE A 36 2.49 -2.47 6.51
C ILE A 36 1.68 -3.42 5.62
N GLN A 37 1.17 -4.52 6.18
CA GLN A 37 0.39 -5.48 5.42
C GLN A 37 -0.92 -4.87 4.90
N THR A 38 -1.67 -4.19 5.75
CA THR A 38 -2.89 -3.48 5.35
C THR A 38 -2.61 -2.42 4.28
N TYR A 39 -1.52 -1.65 4.42
CA TYR A 39 -1.12 -0.66 3.42
C TYR A 39 -0.83 -1.30 2.05
N LEU A 40 -0.16 -2.46 2.02
CA LEU A 40 0.12 -3.19 0.78
C LEU A 40 -1.17 -3.71 0.13
N GLU A 41 -2.11 -4.21 0.93
CA GLU A 41 -3.43 -4.66 0.44
C GLU A 41 -4.22 -3.49 -0.14
N GLU A 42 -4.26 -2.35 0.54
CA GLU A 42 -4.92 -1.13 0.05
C GLU A 42 -4.30 -0.60 -1.26
N GLN A 43 -2.97 -0.62 -1.37
CA GLN A 43 -2.26 -0.27 -2.61
C GLN A 43 -2.65 -1.19 -3.78
N ALA A 44 -2.78 -2.49 -3.53
CA ALA A 44 -3.20 -3.44 -4.56
C ALA A 44 -4.63 -3.14 -5.04
N VAL A 45 -5.56 -2.86 -4.12
CA VAL A 45 -6.93 -2.46 -4.45
C VAL A 45 -6.94 -1.14 -5.23
N ALA A 46 -6.17 -0.14 -4.79
CA ALA A 46 -6.06 1.15 -5.45
C ALA A 46 -5.51 1.03 -6.87
N MET A 47 -4.58 0.11 -7.11
CA MET A 47 -4.03 -0.16 -8.44
C MET A 47 -5.11 -0.70 -9.38
N VAL A 48 -5.92 -1.66 -8.94
CA VAL A 48 -7.04 -2.19 -9.73
C VAL A 48 -8.06 -1.11 -10.04
N LEU A 49 -8.44 -0.30 -9.06
CA LEU A 49 -9.39 0.80 -9.24
C LEU A 49 -8.86 1.87 -10.22
N ARG A 50 -7.55 2.12 -10.21
CA ARG A 50 -6.91 3.01 -11.18
C ARG A 50 -6.95 2.41 -12.59
N ALA A 51 -6.59 1.15 -12.73
CA ALA A 51 -6.64 0.45 -14.02
C ALA A 51 -8.05 0.42 -14.63
N GLN A 52 -9.10 0.30 -13.79
CA GLN A 52 -10.49 0.39 -14.26
C GLN A 52 -10.88 1.79 -14.76
N LYS A 53 -10.25 2.85 -14.26
CA LYS A 53 -10.51 4.23 -14.67
C LYS A 53 -9.73 4.63 -15.92
N GLU A 54 -8.75 3.84 -16.34
CA GLU A 54 -8.01 4.12 -17.55
C GLU A 54 -8.91 3.94 -18.79
N PRO A 55 -8.87 4.88 -19.74
CA PRO A 55 -9.66 4.78 -20.96
C PRO A 55 -9.21 3.55 -21.75
N SER A 56 -10.15 2.65 -22.06
CA SER A 56 -9.84 1.48 -22.89
C SER A 56 -9.46 1.94 -24.30
N LEU A 57 -8.21 1.68 -24.70
CA LEU A 57 -7.77 1.86 -26.08
C LEU A 57 -8.47 0.79 -26.95
N LYS A 58 -9.48 1.22 -27.72
CA LYS A 58 -10.13 0.38 -28.72
C LYS A 58 -9.69 0.84 -30.11
N GLY A 59 -8.96 -0.03 -30.81
CA GLY A 59 -8.48 0.20 -32.17
C GLY A 59 -8.05 -1.11 -32.79
N ASN A 60 -8.13 -1.21 -34.13
CA ASN A 60 -7.69 -2.40 -34.84
C ASN A 60 -6.19 -2.28 -35.11
N LEU A 61 -5.38 -3.07 -34.39
CA LEU A 61 -3.92 -3.05 -34.49
C LEU A 61 -3.45 -3.28 -35.93
N ASP A 62 -4.13 -4.14 -36.69
CA ASP A 62 -3.83 -4.41 -38.09
C ASP A 62 -3.96 -3.18 -38.99
N LYS A 63 -4.86 -2.24 -38.65
CA LYS A 63 -5.02 -0.99 -39.39
C LYS A 63 -3.92 0.03 -39.07
N LEU A 64 -3.34 -0.02 -37.87
CA LEU A 64 -2.22 0.84 -37.48
C LEU A 64 -0.92 0.37 -38.11
N VAL A 65 -0.69 -0.94 -38.14
CA VAL A 65 0.50 -1.54 -38.78
C VAL A 65 0.53 -1.27 -40.29
N LYS A 66 -0.62 -1.23 -40.97
CA LYS A 66 -0.73 -0.90 -42.41
C LYS A 66 -0.45 0.57 -42.77
N LYS A 67 -0.29 1.46 -41.78
CA LYS A 67 -0.01 2.90 -42.00
C LYS A 67 1.46 3.27 -41.76
N LEU A 68 2.28 2.34 -41.26
CA LEU A 68 3.75 2.42 -41.31
C LEU A 68 4.24 1.87 -42.65
#